data_AF-A0A6A6FL63-F1
#
_entry.id   AF-A0A6A6FL63-F1
#
_cell.length_a   1.000
_cell.length_b   1.000
_cell.length_c   1.000
_cell.angle_alpha   90.00
_cell.angle_beta   90.00
_cell.angle_gamma   90.00
#
_symmetry.space_group_name_H-M   'P 1'
#
loop_
_entity.id
_entity.type
_entity.pdbx_description
1 polymer ?
#
loop_
_entity_poly.entity_id
_entity_poly.type
_entity_poly.pdbx_seq_one_letter_code
_entity_poly.pdbx_strand_id
1 'polypeptide(L)'
;TSFLDLPPELRNNIYRLCLAVPGSVHIRPEPESKQPCIDAQTTFANRTSLFAPGLLRSCKQIKHEAISILYGENVFHIRDMSVGRPFFLQMAGSVRHVR
;
A
#
# COMPACT_ATOMS: atom_id res chain seq x y z
N THR A 1 -0.01 18.02 -20.17
CA THR A 1 -0.62 17.93 -18.84
C THR A 1 -0.22 16.61 -18.22
N SER A 2 0.45 16.66 -17.08
CA SER A 2 0.99 15.52 -16.34
C SER A 2 0.22 15.34 -15.02
N PHE A 3 0.30 14.16 -14.42
CA PHE A 3 -0.30 13.87 -13.12
C PHE A 3 0.17 14.84 -12.02
N LEU A 4 1.44 15.27 -12.08
CA LEU A 4 2.01 16.19 -11.09
C LEU A 4 1.55 17.65 -11.25
N ASP A 5 0.88 17.98 -12.36
CA ASP A 5 0.28 19.30 -12.58
C ASP A 5 -1.04 19.47 -11.81
N LEU A 6 -1.61 18.36 -11.28
CA LEU A 6 -2.81 18.39 -10.44
C LEU A 6 -2.48 19.00 -9.07
N PRO A 7 -3.40 19.76 -8.43
CA PRO A 7 -3.27 20.18 -7.05
C PRO A 7 -3.03 18.99 -6.09
N PRO A 8 -2.26 19.19 -5.01
CA PRO A 8 -1.96 18.15 -4.02
C PRO A 8 -3.20 17.44 -3.47
N GLU A 9 -4.31 18.15 -3.30
CA GLU A 9 -5.57 17.62 -2.78
C GLU A 9 -6.17 16.56 -3.73
N LEU A 10 -6.12 16.83 -5.04
CA LEU A 10 -6.60 15.88 -6.05
C LEU A 10 -5.68 14.67 -6.14
N ARG A 11 -4.36 14.87 -6.05
CA ARG A 11 -3.41 13.76 -6.00
C ARG A 11 -3.67 12.86 -4.79
N ASN A 12 -3.91 13.45 -3.62
CA ASN A 12 -4.25 12.72 -2.39
C ASN A 12 -5.54 11.91 -2.52
N ASN A 13 -6.57 12.45 -3.17
CA ASN A 13 -7.80 11.69 -3.43
C ASN A 13 -7.53 10.49 -4.34
N ILE A 14 -6.71 10.66 -5.38
CA ILE A 14 -6.31 9.55 -6.26
C ILE A 14 -5.49 8.50 -5.48
N TYR A 15 -4.55 8.94 -4.63
CA TYR A 15 -3.79 8.03 -3.77
C TYR A 15 -4.69 7.23 -2.84
N ARG A 16 -5.70 7.84 -2.21
CA ARG A 16 -6.68 7.12 -1.38
C ARG A 16 -7.45 6.07 -2.17
N LEU A 17 -7.91 6.40 -3.38
CA LEU A 17 -8.61 5.44 -4.24
C LEU A 17 -7.74 4.23 -4.61
N CYS A 18 -6.42 4.43 -4.76
CA CYS A 18 -5.48 3.37 -5.13
C CYS A 18 -4.87 2.61 -3.95
N LEU A 19 -4.80 3.22 -2.77
CA LEU A 19 -4.00 2.71 -1.64
C LEU A 19 -4.81 2.48 -0.38
N ALA A 20 -5.97 3.11 -0.19
CA ALA A 20 -6.82 2.90 0.98
C ALA A 20 -7.84 1.81 0.69
N VAL A 21 -7.80 0.76 1.50
CA VAL A 21 -8.72 -0.37 1.44
C VAL A 21 -9.66 -0.27 2.65
N PRO A 22 -10.98 -0.28 2.47
CA PRO A 22 -11.94 -0.12 3.57
C PRO A 22 -11.97 -1.31 4.56
N GLY A 23 -11.27 -2.40 4.24
CA GLY A 23 -11.12 -3.57 5.10
C GLY A 23 -9.68 -3.69 5.60
N SER A 24 -9.06 -4.80 5.27
CA SER A 24 -7.72 -5.14 5.72
C SER A 24 -6.82 -5.56 4.57
N VAL A 25 -5.56 -5.16 4.65
CA VAL A 25 -4.51 -5.63 3.76
C VAL A 25 -3.88 -6.87 4.38
N HIS A 26 -4.04 -8.01 3.72
CA HIS A 26 -3.47 -9.29 4.17
C HIS A 26 -2.14 -9.55 3.49
N ILE A 27 -1.15 -9.92 4.29
CA ILE A 27 0.16 -10.33 3.80
C ILE A 27 0.22 -11.83 3.92
N ARG A 28 0.33 -12.51 2.78
CA ARG A 28 0.32 -13.96 2.69
C ARG A 28 1.58 -14.44 1.99
N PRO A 29 2.14 -15.58 2.37
CA PRO A 29 3.12 -16.25 1.53
C PRO A 29 2.43 -16.69 0.23
N GLU A 30 2.99 -16.30 -0.91
CA GLU A 30 2.56 -16.85 -2.18
C GLU A 30 2.98 -18.33 -2.25
N PRO A 31 2.03 -19.27 -2.43
CA PRO A 31 2.29 -20.70 -2.29
C PRO A 31 3.31 -21.23 -3.30
N GLU A 32 3.47 -20.56 -4.44
CA GLU A 32 4.34 -21.01 -5.54
C GLU A 32 5.71 -20.33 -5.53
N SER A 33 5.82 -19.08 -5.08
CA SER A 33 7.03 -18.26 -5.31
C SER A 33 7.90 -18.03 -4.08
N LYS A 34 7.47 -18.47 -2.87
CA LYS A 34 8.09 -18.11 -1.57
C LYS A 34 8.20 -16.60 -1.32
N GLN A 35 7.64 -15.76 -2.19
CA GLN A 35 7.62 -14.31 -1.99
C GLN A 35 6.36 -13.91 -1.22
N PRO A 36 6.45 -12.89 -0.35
CA PRO A 36 5.26 -12.36 0.30
C PRO A 36 4.40 -11.63 -0.75
N CYS A 37 3.15 -12.04 -0.89
CA CYS A 37 2.14 -11.31 -1.66
C CYS A 37 1.28 -10.45 -0.71
N ILE A 38 0.92 -9.26 -1.19
CA ILE A 38 0.05 -8.34 -0.48
C ILE A 38 -1.29 -8.35 -1.19
N ASP A 39 -2.35 -8.70 -0.47
CA ASP A 39 -3.69 -8.83 -1.00
C ASP A 39 -4.68 -8.01 -0.17
N ALA A 40 -5.50 -7.22 -0.84
CA ALA A 40 -6.51 -6.38 -0.19
C ALA A 40 -7.79 -7.22 0.01
N GLN A 41 -8.15 -7.49 1.26
CA GLN A 41 -9.43 -8.13 1.56
C GLN A 41 -10.44 -7.07 2.01
N THR A 42 -11.52 -6.97 1.24
CA THR A 42 -12.70 -6.18 1.61
C THR A 42 -13.79 -7.12 2.08
N THR A 43 -14.49 -6.75 3.16
CA THR A 43 -15.67 -7.46 3.69
C THR A 43 -16.81 -7.57 2.67
N PHE A 44 -16.84 -6.68 1.68
CA PHE A 44 -17.71 -6.77 0.53
C PHE A 44 -16.99 -7.49 -0.60
N ALA A 45 -17.64 -8.45 -1.26
CA ALA A 45 -17.15 -9.20 -2.42
C ALA A 45 -16.95 -8.33 -3.68
N ASN A 46 -16.66 -7.04 -3.51
CA ASN A 46 -16.43 -6.12 -4.59
C ASN A 46 -14.98 -6.28 -5.05
N ARG A 47 -14.79 -7.11 -6.08
CA ARG A 47 -13.50 -7.45 -6.72
C ARG A 47 -12.81 -6.25 -7.41
N THR A 48 -13.16 -5.02 -7.05
CA THR A 48 -12.76 -3.77 -7.72
C THR A 48 -12.01 -2.82 -6.78
N SER A 49 -11.49 -3.29 -5.65
CA SER A 49 -10.48 -2.53 -4.93
C SER A 49 -9.22 -2.50 -5.81
N LEU A 50 -9.00 -1.38 -6.50
CA LEU A 50 -7.78 -1.08 -7.25
C LEU A 50 -6.61 -0.88 -6.27
N PHE A 51 -6.31 -1.87 -5.46
CA PHE A 51 -5.20 -1.80 -4.51
C PHE A 51 -3.89 -1.90 -5.29
N ALA A 52 -3.25 -0.75 -5.50
CA ALA A 52 -2.08 -0.61 -6.35
C ALA A 52 -0.88 -0.08 -5.54
N PRO A 53 -0.32 -0.87 -4.60
CA PRO A 53 0.85 -0.46 -3.82
C PRO A 53 2.10 -0.23 -4.69
N GLY A 54 2.10 -0.76 -5.93
CA GLY A 54 3.12 -0.47 -6.95
C GLY A 54 3.24 1.02 -7.29
N LEU A 55 2.20 1.83 -7.02
CA LEU A 55 2.22 3.29 -7.24
C LEU A 55 3.38 3.98 -6.49
N LEU A 56 3.74 3.49 -5.30
CA LEU A 56 4.86 4.03 -4.51
C LEU A 56 6.23 3.78 -5.15
N ARG A 57 6.32 2.91 -6.16
CA ARG A 57 7.54 2.63 -6.91
C ARG A 57 7.71 3.49 -8.17
N SER A 58 6.71 4.29 -8.52
CA SER A 58 6.74 5.12 -9.73
C SER A 58 7.77 6.26 -9.65
N CYS A 59 7.66 7.13 -8.64
CA CYS A 59 8.61 8.23 -8.43
C CYS A 59 8.74 8.64 -6.94
N LYS A 60 9.82 9.36 -6.61
CA LYS A 60 10.13 9.77 -5.23
C LYS A 60 9.07 10.70 -4.61
N GLN A 61 8.46 11.56 -5.44
CA GLN A 61 7.43 12.50 -4.99
C GLN A 61 6.14 11.76 -4.63
N ILE A 62 5.61 10.95 -5.54
CA ILE A 62 4.43 10.10 -5.29
C ILE A 62 4.65 9.21 -4.08
N LYS A 63 5.85 8.63 -3.95
CA LYS A 63 6.21 7.85 -2.76
C LYS A 63 6.07 8.67 -1.48
N HIS A 64 6.63 9.87 -1.40
CA HIS A 64 6.56 10.71 -0.19
C HIS A 64 5.13 11.16 0.13
N GLU A 65 4.34 11.52 -0.88
CA GLU A 65 2.98 11.99 -0.65
C GLU A 65 2.04 10.84 -0.24
N ALA A 66 2.19 9.67 -0.85
CA ALA A 66 1.24 8.57 -0.73
C ALA A 66 1.59 7.54 0.37
N ILE A 67 2.83 7.55 0.89
CA ILE A 67 3.28 6.58 1.91
C ILE A 67 2.49 6.70 3.22
N SER A 68 2.09 7.93 3.59
CA SER A 68 1.27 8.19 4.78
C SER A 68 -0.12 7.60 4.64
N ILE A 69 -0.71 7.63 3.44
CA ILE A 69 -2.02 7.04 3.15
C ILE A 69 -1.92 5.51 3.22
N LEU A 70 -0.91 4.91 2.57
CA LEU A 70 -0.76 3.46 2.56
C LEU A 70 -0.59 2.89 3.98
N TYR A 71 0.29 3.46 4.81
CA TYR A 71 0.57 2.92 6.14
C TYR A 71 -0.26 3.51 7.27
N GLY A 72 -0.88 4.67 7.06
CA GLY A 72 -1.68 5.37 8.08
C GLY A 72 -3.18 5.12 7.96
N GLU A 73 -3.70 4.91 6.75
CA GLU A 73 -5.14 4.69 6.54
C GLU A 73 -5.52 3.20 6.40
N ASN A 74 -4.55 2.27 6.30
CA ASN A 74 -4.83 0.84 6.15
C ASN A 74 -4.48 0.03 7.40
N VAL A 75 -5.24 -1.05 7.62
CA VAL A 75 -4.95 -2.06 8.64
C VAL A 75 -4.31 -3.29 7.98
N PHE A 76 -3.11 -3.66 8.43
CA PHE A 76 -2.37 -4.82 7.90
C PHE A 76 -2.55 -6.04 8.80
N HIS A 77 -3.05 -7.14 8.22
CA HIS A 77 -3.16 -8.43 8.90
C HIS A 77 -2.10 -9.39 8.40
N ILE A 78 -1.21 -9.78 9.31
CA ILE A 78 -0.13 -10.72 9.05
C ILE A 78 -0.40 -11.96 9.88
N ARG A 79 -0.76 -13.07 9.22
CA ARG A 79 -1.00 -14.35 9.90
C ARG A 79 0.28 -15.16 10.09
N ASP A 80 1.27 -14.95 9.25
CA ASP A 80 2.52 -15.71 9.26
C ASP A 80 3.72 -14.78 9.49
N MET A 81 4.44 -14.99 10.59
CA MET A 81 5.60 -14.18 10.95
C MET A 81 6.81 -14.42 10.05
N SER A 82 6.84 -15.51 9.28
CA SER A 82 7.87 -15.76 8.27
C SER A 82 7.85 -14.70 7.16
N VAL A 83 6.65 -14.21 6.79
CA VAL A 83 6.46 -13.09 5.85
C VAL A 83 6.37 -11.73 6.55
N GLY A 84 5.91 -11.70 7.80
CA GLY A 84 5.84 -10.48 8.59
C GLY A 84 7.19 -9.81 8.81
N ARG A 85 8.22 -10.59 9.20
CA ARG A 85 9.57 -10.05 9.45
C ARG A 85 10.18 -9.32 8.25
N PRO A 86 10.30 -9.93 7.05
CA PRO A 86 10.86 -9.23 5.90
C PRO A 86 10.03 -8.01 5.50
N PHE A 87 8.69 -8.11 5.59
CA PHE A 87 7.80 -6.98 5.34
C PHE A 87 8.05 -5.80 6.30
N PHE A 88 8.13 -6.05 7.62
CA PHE A 88 8.39 -4.99 8.60
C PHE A 88 9.77 -4.36 8.44
N LEU A 89 10.81 -5.13 8.08
CA LEU A 89 12.14 -4.60 7.79
C LEU A 89 12.13 -3.65 6.59
N GLN A 90 11.45 -4.05 5.51
CA GLN A 90 11.30 -3.23 4.31
C GLN A 90 10.43 -1.98 4.56
N MET A 91 9.38 -2.13 5.37
CA MET A 91 8.56 -1.02 5.84
C MET A 91 9.35 -0.05 6.69
N ALA A 92 10.09 -0.51 7.69
CA ALA A 92 10.86 0.35 8.58
C ALA A 92 11.86 1.23 7.82
N GLY A 93 12.47 0.72 6.74
CA GLY A 93 13.31 1.52 5.86
C GLY A 93 12.53 2.60 5.08
N SER A 94 11.29 2.30 4.70
CA SER A 94 10.42 3.23 3.95
C SER A 94 9.75 4.28 4.84
N VAL A 95 9.35 3.93 6.06
CA VAL A 95 8.63 4.78 7.02
C VAL A 95 9.56 5.77 7.75
N ARG A 96 10.88 5.56 7.74
CA ARG A 96 11.88 6.51 8.27
C ARG A 96 11.82 7.92 7.65
N HIS A 97 11.11 8.07 6.53
CA HIS A 97 10.93 9.34 5.81
C HIS A 97 9.54 9.97 6.04
N VAL A 98 8.70 9.36 6.89
CA VAL A 98 7.44 9.95 7.34
C VAL A 98 7.74 10.74 8.60
N ARG A 99 8.00 12.04 8.44
CA ARG A 99 8.17 13.01 9.52
C ARG A 99 7.42 14.28 9.19
#